data_AF-A0A2T1M2N3-F1
#
_entry.id   AF-A0A2T1M2N3-F1
#
_cell.length_a   1.000
_cell.length_b   1.000
_cell.length_c   1.000
_cell.angle_alpha   90.00
_cell.angle_beta   90.00
_cell.angle_gamma   90.00
#
_symmetry.space_group_name_H-M   'P 1'
#
loop_
_entity.id
_entity.type
_entity.pdbx_description
1 polymer ?
#
loop_
_entity_poly.entity_id
_entity_poly.type
_entity_poly.pdbx_seq_one_letter_code
_entity_poly.pdbx_strand_id
1 'polypeptide(L)'
;MIISDFLLLTVYFFCILYLFQSWRSSFSKNLSWFFVCSLILLLTFGLMYVDALAAGIIGMILVILFLIIPKIGFSIFQKLFYQQRYHTATNLISVLSWLHPFDSWLEKSKLTYSLALAKDGKLEQSLKILKTSKKEHYYAKILTFYVQGDWKNGLNWMTSHIPAHILFNEPDLLIYYLRALGETGNLNKLLKLLEKTELFLERNGSYLQVYLVRMYALAFCGQVLQVRQLLQVPLKKLPNSVQQFWLVTAQMVAGKKAYSYQNLSEIFTEKNLILKKAIDWRLDHPQIEPEKILEQESYRIINRIKLEVDQEFYPRIFSFQKHRKAYATYLLIGINLAFFGIQIETGGSENLQRLYQLGALVPEAVLAGQWWRVITANFLHFGLLHLLTNMFSLYVLGRFVEKIIGFFRYIFIYLFSGIGSMSIYTALSLQAKQQNYILMGASAAIMGLLGALFIIFVKEWFQTKSRITAKRIQLILFTIGLQFTFDYFVPHISISSHFWGLVLGLVSSIFLVGKVGR
;
A
#
# COMPACT_ATOMS: atom_id res chain seq x y z
N MET A 1 -30.12 -16.35 1.17
CA MET A 1 -29.79 -15.92 2.54
C MET A 1 -28.31 -15.63 2.69
N ILE A 2 -27.40 -16.60 2.52
CA ILE A 2 -25.94 -16.39 2.71
C ILE A 2 -25.36 -15.24 1.86
N ILE A 3 -25.75 -15.13 0.58
CA ILE A 3 -25.21 -14.09 -0.32
C ILE A 3 -25.72 -12.68 0.04
N SER A 4 -27.02 -12.53 0.34
CA SER A 4 -27.60 -11.23 0.73
C SER A 4 -26.96 -10.74 2.03
N ASP A 5 -26.80 -11.63 3.01
CA ASP A 5 -26.21 -11.30 4.31
C ASP A 5 -24.73 -10.90 4.15
N PHE A 6 -23.98 -11.63 3.32
CA PHE A 6 -22.59 -11.30 3.00
C PHE A 6 -22.45 -9.92 2.34
N LEU A 7 -23.28 -9.61 1.35
CA LEU A 7 -23.24 -8.31 0.66
C LEU A 7 -23.57 -7.17 1.62
N LEU A 8 -24.62 -7.33 2.44
CA LEU A 8 -25.03 -6.32 3.44
C LEU A 8 -23.94 -6.09 4.48
N LEU A 9 -23.36 -7.16 5.06
CA LEU A 9 -22.25 -7.07 6.01
C LEU A 9 -21.03 -6.37 5.39
N THR A 10 -20.74 -6.63 4.11
CA THR A 10 -19.63 -6.00 3.40
C THR A 10 -19.88 -4.49 3.23
N VAL A 11 -21.09 -4.08 2.84
CA VAL A 11 -21.48 -2.66 2.75
C VAL A 11 -21.31 -1.96 4.10
N TYR A 12 -21.87 -2.55 5.17
CA TYR A 12 -21.77 -2.01 6.52
C TYR A 12 -20.31 -1.90 6.97
N PHE A 13 -19.50 -2.93 6.74
CA PHE A 13 -18.08 -2.93 7.08
C PHE A 13 -17.33 -1.79 6.40
N PHE A 14 -17.49 -1.61 5.08
CA PHE A 14 -16.82 -0.52 4.38
C PHE A 14 -17.29 0.85 4.89
N CYS A 15 -18.60 1.09 4.98
CA CYS A 15 -19.11 2.37 5.45
C CYS A 15 -18.66 2.70 6.89
N ILE A 16 -18.72 1.74 7.82
CA ILE A 16 -18.26 1.92 9.20
C ILE A 16 -16.75 2.21 9.25
N LEU A 17 -15.94 1.49 8.48
CA LEU A 17 -14.51 1.75 8.39
C LEU A 17 -14.20 3.18 7.90
N TYR A 18 -14.91 3.65 6.87
CA TYR A 18 -14.73 5.02 6.37
C TYR A 18 -15.24 6.07 7.35
N LEU A 19 -16.34 5.81 8.06
CA LEU A 19 -16.83 6.68 9.14
C LEU A 19 -15.81 6.78 10.28
N PHE A 20 -15.25 5.65 10.71
CA PHE A 20 -14.21 5.62 11.73
C PHE A 20 -12.92 6.34 11.27
N GLN A 21 -12.50 6.13 10.03
CA GLN A 21 -11.36 6.85 9.44
C GLN A 21 -11.61 8.36 9.41
N SER A 22 -12.81 8.78 9.00
CA SER A 22 -13.23 10.17 8.89
C SER A 22 -13.32 10.85 10.25
N TRP A 23 -13.76 10.13 11.28
CA TRP A 23 -13.83 10.60 12.66
C TRP A 23 -12.44 10.74 13.31
N ARG A 24 -11.52 9.81 13.04
CA ARG A 24 -10.15 9.85 13.55
C ARG A 24 -9.29 10.96 12.93
N SER A 25 -9.62 11.35 11.70
CA SER A 25 -9.00 12.48 11.00
C SER A 25 -9.84 13.75 11.22
N SER A 26 -9.31 14.94 10.89
CA SER A 26 -10.02 16.20 11.14
C SER A 26 -11.45 16.15 10.56
N PHE A 27 -12.46 16.10 11.44
CA PHE A 27 -13.86 15.83 11.08
C PHE A 27 -14.39 16.81 10.03
N SER A 28 -13.98 18.08 10.11
CA SER A 28 -14.34 19.11 9.13
C SER A 28 -13.80 18.85 7.72
N LYS A 29 -12.68 18.14 7.56
CA LYS A 29 -12.11 17.77 6.24
C LYS A 29 -12.76 16.53 5.63
N ASN A 30 -13.41 15.70 6.44
CA ASN A 30 -13.99 14.43 5.99
C ASN A 30 -15.50 14.33 6.16
N LEU A 31 -16.16 15.46 6.47
CA LEU A 31 -17.61 15.55 6.57
C LEU A 31 -18.31 15.01 5.31
N SER A 32 -17.70 15.24 4.16
CA SER A 32 -18.02 14.68 2.86
C SER A 32 -18.15 13.15 2.84
N TRP A 33 -17.11 12.46 3.32
CA TRP A 33 -17.08 10.99 3.39
C TRP A 33 -18.11 10.47 4.37
N PHE A 34 -18.33 11.20 5.47
CA PHE A 34 -19.41 10.91 6.41
C PHE A 34 -20.77 10.95 5.73
N PHE A 35 -21.09 12.01 4.98
CA PHE A 35 -22.37 12.12 4.27
C PHE A 35 -22.57 11.01 3.23
N VAL A 36 -21.54 10.69 2.43
CA VAL A 36 -21.62 9.59 1.45
C VAL A 36 -21.89 8.26 2.14
N CYS A 37 -21.13 7.94 3.19
CA CYS A 37 -21.30 6.69 3.92
C CYS A 37 -22.69 6.61 4.55
N SER A 38 -23.15 7.68 5.20
CA SER A 38 -24.48 7.74 5.81
C SER A 38 -25.59 7.58 4.78
N LEU A 39 -25.47 8.20 3.60
CA LEU A 39 -26.44 8.04 2.51
C LEU A 39 -26.49 6.60 1.98
N ILE A 40 -25.32 5.97 1.77
CA ILE A 40 -25.24 4.57 1.32
C ILE A 40 -25.90 3.65 2.36
N LEU A 41 -25.60 3.85 3.65
CA LEU A 41 -26.20 3.08 4.74
C LEU A 41 -27.72 3.24 4.79
N LEU A 42 -28.23 4.47 4.71
CA LEU A 42 -29.66 4.75 4.73
C LEU A 42 -30.39 4.10 3.54
N LEU A 43 -29.84 4.22 2.32
CA LEU A 43 -30.42 3.62 1.12
C LEU A 43 -30.40 2.09 1.20
N THR A 44 -29.29 1.51 1.64
CA THR A 44 -29.15 0.05 1.80
C THR A 44 -30.13 -0.47 2.84
N PHE A 45 -30.27 0.22 3.98
CA PHE A 45 -31.19 -0.14 5.04
C PHE A 45 -32.66 -0.03 4.60
N GLY A 46 -33.03 1.03 3.88
CA GLY A 46 -34.39 1.19 3.34
C GLY A 46 -34.76 0.09 2.34
N LEU A 47 -33.85 -0.25 1.42
CA LEU A 47 -34.06 -1.31 0.43
C LEU A 47 -34.15 -2.70 1.07
N MET A 48 -33.50 -2.92 2.22
CA MET A 48 -33.50 -4.21 2.91
C MET A 48 -34.91 -4.65 3.33
N TYR A 49 -35.82 -3.70 3.61
CA TYR A 49 -37.23 -4.00 3.90
C TYR A 49 -38.05 -4.44 2.68
N VAL A 50 -37.56 -4.18 1.48
CA VAL A 50 -38.22 -4.57 0.22
C VAL A 50 -37.64 -5.86 -0.32
N ASP A 51 -36.32 -5.90 -0.51
CA ASP A 51 -35.58 -7.07 -1.00
C ASP A 51 -34.13 -7.02 -0.49
N ALA A 52 -33.77 -7.96 0.37
CA ALA A 52 -32.44 -8.04 0.97
C ALA A 52 -31.31 -8.29 -0.04
N LEU A 53 -31.57 -9.03 -1.11
CA LEU A 53 -30.57 -9.29 -2.15
C LEU A 53 -30.34 -8.04 -3.00
N ALA A 54 -31.41 -7.38 -3.42
CA ALA A 54 -31.33 -6.13 -4.17
C ALA A 54 -30.62 -5.03 -3.35
N ALA A 55 -30.95 -4.93 -2.05
CA ALA A 55 -30.29 -4.03 -1.11
C ALA A 55 -28.78 -4.26 -1.05
N GLY A 56 -28.35 -5.52 -0.89
CA GLY A 56 -26.93 -5.88 -0.87
C GLY A 56 -26.20 -5.53 -2.17
N ILE A 57 -26.81 -5.83 -3.33
CA ILE A 57 -26.21 -5.54 -4.65
C ILE A 57 -26.09 -4.03 -4.87
N ILE A 58 -27.18 -3.28 -4.68
CA ILE A 58 -27.20 -1.83 -4.88
C ILE A 58 -26.24 -1.16 -3.90
N GLY A 59 -26.25 -1.54 -2.62
CA GLY A 59 -25.33 -1.04 -1.61
C GLY A 59 -23.86 -1.24 -2.02
N MET A 60 -23.51 -2.43 -2.52
CA MET A 60 -22.15 -2.71 -3.01
C MET A 60 -21.76 -1.89 -4.23
N ILE A 61 -22.68 -1.69 -5.19
CA ILE A 61 -22.45 -0.81 -6.34
C ILE A 61 -22.15 0.62 -5.88
N LEU A 62 -22.93 1.14 -4.92
CA LEU A 62 -22.71 2.47 -4.37
C LEU A 62 -21.37 2.58 -3.62
N VAL A 63 -21.00 1.58 -2.81
CA VAL A 63 -19.68 1.52 -2.15
C VAL A 63 -18.55 1.55 -3.19
N ILE A 64 -18.66 0.77 -4.27
CA ILE A 64 -17.65 0.75 -5.32
C ILE A 64 -17.54 2.12 -6.00
N LEU A 65 -18.68 2.68 -6.43
CA LEU A 65 -18.73 3.93 -7.20
C LEU A 65 -18.30 5.16 -6.39
N PHE A 66 -18.72 5.26 -5.13
CA PHE A 66 -18.58 6.48 -4.34
C PHE A 66 -17.50 6.39 -3.27
N LEU A 67 -17.05 5.19 -2.87
CA LEU A 67 -15.98 5.03 -1.88
C LEU A 67 -14.69 4.48 -2.51
N ILE A 68 -14.76 3.36 -3.21
CA ILE A 68 -13.57 2.66 -3.70
C ILE A 68 -12.95 3.38 -4.89
N ILE A 69 -13.73 3.67 -5.95
CA ILE A 69 -13.24 4.34 -7.16
C ILE A 69 -12.63 5.71 -6.83
N PRO A 70 -13.27 6.60 -6.04
CA PRO A 70 -12.69 7.90 -5.70
C PRO A 70 -11.38 7.78 -4.90
N LYS A 71 -11.29 6.85 -3.94
CA LYS A 71 -10.05 6.64 -3.15
C LYS A 71 -8.90 6.13 -4.01
N ILE A 72 -9.15 5.12 -4.85
CA ILE A 72 -8.15 4.59 -5.78
C ILE A 72 -7.75 5.67 -6.78
N GLY A 73 -8.74 6.36 -7.36
CA GLY A 73 -8.54 7.45 -8.31
C GLY A 73 -7.69 8.57 -7.72
N PHE A 74 -7.95 8.99 -6.49
CA PHE A 74 -7.16 10.02 -5.81
C PHE A 74 -5.71 9.55 -5.54
N SER A 75 -5.51 8.28 -5.19
CA SER A 75 -4.16 7.70 -5.07
C SER A 75 -3.41 7.71 -6.41
N ILE A 76 -4.09 7.43 -7.52
CA ILE A 76 -3.51 7.53 -8.86
C ILE A 76 -3.20 8.98 -9.21
N PHE A 77 -4.11 9.92 -8.92
CA PHE A 77 -3.89 11.35 -9.08
C PHE A 77 -2.62 11.80 -8.36
N GLN A 78 -2.44 11.47 -7.07
CA GLN A 78 -1.23 11.81 -6.32
C GLN A 78 0.03 11.25 -6.99
N LYS A 79 0.00 10.01 -7.47
CA LYS A 79 1.13 9.41 -8.20
C LYS A 79 1.47 10.20 -9.46
N LEU A 80 0.47 10.56 -10.27
CA LEU A 80 0.65 11.34 -11.50
C LEU A 80 1.17 12.75 -11.20
N PHE A 81 0.62 13.40 -10.16
CA PHE A 81 1.02 14.73 -9.71
C PHE A 81 2.51 14.77 -9.34
N TYR A 82 2.96 13.85 -8.49
CA TYR A 82 4.38 13.79 -8.08
C TYR A 82 5.32 13.32 -9.18
N GLN A 83 4.81 12.59 -10.17
CA GLN A 83 5.53 12.27 -11.42
C GLN A 83 5.55 13.44 -12.42
N GLN A 84 5.02 14.61 -12.04
CA GLN A 84 4.90 15.81 -12.89
C GLN A 84 4.14 15.57 -14.20
N ARG A 85 3.20 14.62 -14.20
CA ARG A 85 2.27 14.35 -15.31
C ARG A 85 1.01 15.20 -15.12
N TYR A 86 1.18 16.52 -15.07
CA TYR A 86 0.14 17.44 -14.63
C TYR A 86 -1.12 17.42 -15.51
N HIS A 87 -1.00 17.39 -16.85
CA HIS A 87 -2.16 17.25 -17.74
C HIS A 87 -3.01 16.02 -17.45
N THR A 88 -2.38 14.84 -17.35
CA THR A 88 -3.10 13.59 -17.03
C THR A 88 -3.69 13.63 -15.61
N ALA A 89 -2.96 14.21 -14.65
CA ALA A 89 -3.46 14.37 -13.29
C ALA A 89 -4.68 15.28 -13.24
N THR A 90 -4.68 16.40 -13.96
CA THR A 90 -5.81 17.33 -14.11
C THR A 90 -7.04 16.62 -14.66
N ASN A 91 -6.91 15.88 -15.77
CA ASN A 91 -8.02 15.16 -16.39
C ASN A 91 -8.62 14.10 -15.46
N LEU A 92 -7.78 13.39 -14.71
CA LEU A 92 -8.25 12.39 -13.77
C LEU A 92 -9.02 13.04 -12.61
N ILE A 93 -8.44 14.05 -11.96
CA ILE A 93 -9.08 14.68 -10.81
C ILE A 93 -10.34 15.48 -11.20
N SER A 94 -10.40 16.02 -12.43
CA SER A 94 -11.62 16.66 -12.94
C SER A 94 -12.75 15.65 -13.08
N VAL A 95 -12.50 14.46 -13.63
CA VAL A 95 -13.53 13.40 -13.72
C VAL A 95 -13.91 12.90 -12.33
N LEU A 96 -12.94 12.64 -11.46
CA LEU A 96 -13.20 12.18 -10.10
C LEU A 96 -14.00 13.19 -9.27
N SER A 97 -13.85 14.49 -9.54
CA SER A 97 -14.61 15.52 -8.86
C SER A 97 -16.13 15.47 -9.15
N TRP A 98 -16.56 14.79 -10.22
CA TRP A 98 -17.98 14.53 -10.48
C TRP A 98 -18.51 13.38 -9.62
N LEU A 99 -17.72 12.32 -9.44
CA LEU A 99 -18.10 11.17 -8.61
C LEU A 99 -18.06 11.50 -7.11
N HIS A 100 -17.27 12.50 -6.73
CA HIS A 100 -17.07 12.91 -5.35
C HIS A 100 -16.93 14.45 -5.32
N PRO A 101 -18.05 15.21 -5.34
CA PRO A 101 -18.08 16.68 -5.50
C PRO A 101 -17.74 17.41 -4.19
N PHE A 102 -16.55 17.16 -3.65
CA PHE A 102 -16.16 17.68 -2.33
C PHE A 102 -15.01 18.66 -2.39
N ASP A 103 -14.85 19.38 -1.28
CA ASP A 103 -14.76 20.84 -1.30
C ASP A 103 -13.52 21.48 -1.94
N SER A 104 -12.53 20.68 -2.32
CA SER A 104 -11.34 21.18 -3.00
C SER A 104 -10.86 20.37 -4.21
N TRP A 105 -11.53 19.29 -4.65
CA TRP A 105 -11.01 18.52 -5.80
C TRP A 105 -11.08 19.28 -7.11
N LEU A 106 -12.15 20.05 -7.31
CA LEU A 106 -12.28 20.97 -8.44
C LEU A 106 -11.19 22.05 -8.39
N GLU A 107 -10.92 22.60 -7.20
CA GLU A 107 -9.87 23.60 -7.02
C GLU A 107 -8.47 22.99 -7.23
N LYS A 108 -8.24 21.78 -6.72
CA LYS A 108 -7.02 21.01 -6.92
C LYS A 108 -6.79 20.66 -8.39
N SER A 109 -7.86 20.42 -9.15
CA SER A 109 -7.81 20.30 -10.61
C SER A 109 -7.26 21.57 -11.26
N LYS A 110 -7.80 22.74 -10.89
CA LYS A 110 -7.34 24.05 -11.38
C LYS A 110 -5.87 24.32 -11.00
N LEU A 111 -5.48 24.05 -9.76
CA LEU A 111 -4.11 24.22 -9.29
C LEU A 111 -3.12 23.23 -9.95
N THR A 112 -3.56 22.02 -10.24
CA THR A 112 -2.74 21.06 -11.00
C THR A 112 -2.60 21.50 -12.45
N TYR A 113 -3.67 22.04 -13.03
CA TYR A 113 -3.65 22.58 -14.40
C TYR A 113 -2.74 23.79 -14.53
N SER A 114 -2.68 24.68 -13.53
CA SER A 114 -1.73 25.79 -13.55
C SER A 114 -0.27 25.30 -13.57
N LEU A 115 0.06 24.22 -12.87
CA LEU A 115 1.39 23.60 -12.98
C LEU A 115 1.67 23.00 -14.36
N ALA A 116 0.64 22.47 -15.04
CA ALA A 116 0.77 22.02 -16.42
C ALA A 116 1.08 23.19 -17.37
N LEU A 117 0.34 24.29 -17.26
CA LEU A 117 0.58 25.52 -18.03
C LEU A 117 1.96 26.11 -17.76
N ALA A 118 2.37 26.20 -16.50
CA ALA A 118 3.69 26.66 -16.11
C ALA A 118 4.77 25.78 -16.73
N LYS A 119 4.66 24.45 -16.63
CA LYS A 119 5.58 23.51 -17.26
C LYS A 119 5.70 23.78 -18.77
N ASP A 120 4.58 23.97 -19.45
CA ASP A 120 4.51 24.26 -20.90
C ASP A 120 4.94 25.69 -21.29
N GLY A 121 5.49 26.48 -20.37
CA GLY A 121 5.98 27.83 -20.64
C GLY A 121 4.94 28.95 -20.55
N LYS A 122 3.67 28.63 -20.26
CA LYS A 122 2.55 29.58 -20.15
C LYS A 122 2.46 30.16 -18.73
N LEU A 123 3.52 30.85 -18.30
CA LEU A 123 3.67 31.35 -16.93
C LEU A 123 2.53 32.29 -16.50
N GLU A 124 2.17 33.27 -17.31
CA GLU A 124 1.15 34.26 -16.97
C GLU A 124 -0.23 33.64 -16.73
N GLN A 125 -0.61 32.68 -17.60
CA GLN A 125 -1.87 31.95 -17.46
C GLN A 125 -1.88 31.11 -16.18
N SER A 126 -0.76 30.44 -15.86
CA SER A 126 -0.60 29.73 -14.58
C SER A 126 -0.78 30.67 -13.38
N LEU A 127 -0.08 31.80 -13.36
CA LEU A 127 -0.14 32.77 -12.27
C LEU A 127 -1.53 33.38 -12.10
N LYS A 128 -2.27 33.61 -13.19
CA LYS A 128 -3.65 34.08 -13.15
C LYS A 128 -4.55 33.09 -12.39
N ILE A 129 -4.45 31.79 -12.70
CA ILE A 129 -5.22 30.75 -12.01
C ILE A 129 -4.86 30.71 -10.52
N LEU A 130 -3.55 30.67 -10.20
CA LEU A 130 -3.07 30.60 -8.81
C LEU A 130 -3.55 31.78 -7.96
N LYS A 131 -3.58 33.00 -8.52
CA LYS A 131 -4.06 34.21 -7.81
C LYS A 131 -5.56 34.20 -7.51
N THR A 132 -6.35 33.46 -8.27
CA THR A 132 -7.82 33.42 -8.13
C THR A 132 -8.34 32.34 -7.17
N SER A 133 -7.45 31.48 -6.65
CA SER A 133 -7.79 30.41 -5.72
C SER A 133 -8.16 30.98 -4.34
N LYS A 134 -9.32 30.56 -3.80
CA LYS A 134 -9.86 31.05 -2.53
C LYS A 134 -9.85 29.99 -1.44
N LYS A 135 -10.28 28.74 -1.70
CA LYS A 135 -10.32 27.71 -0.65
C LYS A 135 -8.92 27.16 -0.37
N GLU A 136 -8.09 27.04 -1.39
CA GLU A 136 -6.72 26.48 -1.29
C GLU A 136 -5.64 27.57 -1.33
N HIS A 137 -5.93 28.75 -0.75
CA HIS A 137 -5.09 29.96 -0.86
C HIS A 137 -3.63 29.75 -0.42
N TYR A 138 -3.36 29.03 0.68
CA TYR A 138 -1.99 28.73 1.10
C TYR A 138 -1.25 27.90 0.06
N TYR A 139 -1.89 26.85 -0.46
CA TYR A 139 -1.29 25.97 -1.44
C TYR A 139 -1.04 26.71 -2.75
N ALA A 140 -2.03 27.44 -3.25
CA ALA A 140 -1.90 28.25 -4.48
C ALA A 140 -0.79 29.29 -4.40
N LYS A 141 -0.62 29.93 -3.22
CA LYS A 141 0.45 30.89 -3.01
C LYS A 141 1.84 30.24 -2.96
N ILE A 142 1.97 29.07 -2.34
CA ILE A 142 3.23 28.29 -2.40
C ILE A 142 3.55 27.89 -3.85
N LEU A 143 2.55 27.42 -4.61
CA LEU A 143 2.76 27.06 -6.02
C LEU A 143 3.18 28.27 -6.86
N THR A 144 2.77 29.48 -6.48
CA THR A 144 3.22 30.71 -7.14
C THR A 144 4.73 30.89 -7.00
N PHE A 145 5.25 30.81 -5.77
CA PHE A 145 6.70 30.88 -5.52
C PHE A 145 7.45 29.72 -6.19
N TYR A 146 6.88 28.52 -6.14
CA TYR A 146 7.46 27.34 -6.76
C TYR A 146 7.64 27.50 -8.28
N VAL A 147 6.60 27.94 -8.98
CA VAL A 147 6.63 28.14 -10.44
C VAL A 147 7.54 29.30 -10.83
N GLN A 148 7.67 30.31 -9.98
CA GLN A 148 8.58 31.45 -10.20
C GLN A 148 10.05 31.11 -9.87
N GLY A 149 10.30 30.06 -9.08
CA GLY A 149 11.63 29.73 -8.56
C GLY A 149 12.07 30.63 -7.40
N ASP A 150 11.15 31.36 -6.76
CA ASP A 150 11.45 32.32 -5.69
C ASP A 150 11.36 31.67 -4.30
N TRP A 151 12.36 30.86 -3.98
CA TRP A 151 12.39 30.08 -2.74
C TRP A 151 12.59 30.94 -1.49
N LYS A 152 13.35 32.05 -1.59
CA LYS A 152 13.62 32.94 -0.46
C LYS A 152 12.36 33.66 0.00
N ASN A 153 11.64 34.34 -0.91
CA ASN A 153 10.39 34.99 -0.53
C ASN A 153 9.30 33.97 -0.19
N GLY A 154 9.31 32.82 -0.86
CA GLY A 154 8.42 31.71 -0.53
C GLY A 154 8.60 31.22 0.91
N LEU A 155 9.84 30.98 1.35
CA LEU A 155 10.13 30.53 2.72
C LEU A 155 9.73 31.58 3.77
N ASN A 156 10.04 32.86 3.51
CA ASN A 156 9.65 33.97 4.38
C ASN A 156 8.13 34.05 4.50
N TRP A 157 7.43 34.02 3.36
CA TRP A 157 5.97 34.06 3.34
C TRP A 157 5.35 32.89 4.09
N MET A 158 5.80 31.65 3.82
CA MET A 158 5.32 30.45 4.50
C MET A 158 5.52 30.53 6.01
N THR A 159 6.67 31.05 6.46
CA THR A 159 7.00 31.16 7.89
C THR A 159 6.16 32.22 8.59
N SER A 160 5.80 33.31 7.91
CA SER A 160 5.03 34.41 8.51
C SER A 160 3.51 34.25 8.40
N HIS A 161 3.00 33.55 7.38
CA HIS A 161 1.56 33.54 7.07
C HIS A 161 0.88 32.20 7.30
N ILE A 162 1.60 31.08 7.29
CA ILE A 162 0.98 29.76 7.49
C ILE A 162 1.09 29.39 8.97
N PRO A 163 -0.04 29.26 9.69
CA PRO A 163 -0.01 28.77 11.07
C PRO A 163 0.63 27.39 11.14
N ALA A 164 1.47 27.16 12.16
CA ALA A 164 2.21 25.91 12.32
C ALA A 164 1.29 24.67 12.33
N HIS A 165 0.11 24.76 12.94
CA HIS A 165 -0.86 23.68 12.97
C HIS A 165 -1.47 23.36 11.60
N ILE A 166 -1.47 24.29 10.64
CA ILE A 166 -1.89 24.03 9.25
C ILE A 166 -0.72 23.41 8.49
N LEU A 167 0.47 24.02 8.57
CA LEU A 167 1.66 23.56 7.87
C LEU A 167 2.02 22.09 8.19
N PHE A 168 1.94 21.71 9.47
CA PHE A 168 2.31 20.37 9.93
C PHE A 168 1.18 19.34 9.85
N ASN A 169 -0.04 19.76 9.48
CA ASN A 169 -1.18 18.87 9.23
C ASN A 169 -1.56 18.78 7.75
N GLU A 170 -0.76 19.36 6.85
CA GLU A 170 -0.96 19.33 5.41
C GLU A 170 0.28 18.78 4.69
N PRO A 171 0.26 17.51 4.24
CA PRO A 171 1.40 16.89 3.57
C PRO A 171 1.90 17.69 2.36
N ASP A 172 0.97 18.25 1.58
CA ASP A 172 1.29 18.99 0.35
C ASP A 172 2.05 20.29 0.66
N LEU A 173 1.67 21.02 1.72
CA LEU A 173 2.37 22.25 2.15
C LEU A 173 3.75 21.91 2.71
N LEU A 174 3.83 20.86 3.53
CA LEU A 174 5.05 20.45 4.21
C LEU A 174 6.18 20.09 3.23
N ILE A 175 5.87 19.44 2.11
CA ILE A 175 6.88 19.06 1.09
C ILE A 175 7.54 20.30 0.48
N TYR A 176 6.76 21.32 0.15
CA TYR A 176 7.30 22.56 -0.41
C TYR A 176 8.05 23.37 0.64
N TYR A 177 7.61 23.34 1.91
CA TYR A 177 8.33 23.99 3.00
C TYR A 177 9.69 23.32 3.26
N LEU A 178 9.75 21.99 3.33
CA LEU A 178 11.00 21.25 3.46
C LEU A 178 11.93 21.50 2.27
N ARG A 179 11.40 21.52 1.04
CA ARG A 179 12.19 21.89 -0.13
C ARG A 179 12.74 23.31 -0.01
N ALA A 180 11.91 24.29 0.34
CA ALA A 180 12.33 25.68 0.48
C ALA A 180 13.45 25.84 1.52
N LEU A 181 13.37 25.14 2.67
CA LEU A 181 14.46 25.13 3.65
C LEU A 181 15.78 24.64 3.04
N GLY A 182 15.74 23.59 2.22
CA GLY A 182 16.93 23.09 1.52
C GLY A 182 17.45 24.06 0.45
N GLU A 183 16.57 24.61 -0.38
CA GLU A 183 16.91 25.57 -1.44
C GLU A 183 17.48 26.90 -0.89
N THR A 184 17.10 27.29 0.33
CA THR A 184 17.65 28.47 1.03
C THR A 184 18.77 28.11 2.02
N GLY A 185 19.19 26.84 2.07
CA GLY A 185 20.34 26.44 2.86
C GLY A 185 20.13 26.22 4.36
N ASN A 186 18.89 26.22 4.85
CA ASN A 186 18.55 26.01 6.25
C ASN A 186 18.51 24.50 6.60
N LEU A 187 19.65 23.82 6.46
CA LEU A 187 19.76 22.36 6.50
C LEU A 187 19.44 21.78 7.88
N ASN A 188 19.84 22.43 8.97
CA ASN A 188 19.52 21.97 10.33
C ASN A 188 18.00 21.96 10.56
N LYS A 189 17.31 23.03 10.17
CA LYS A 189 15.85 23.09 10.30
C LYS A 189 15.15 22.09 9.38
N LEU A 190 15.65 21.89 8.15
CA LEU A 190 15.16 20.86 7.23
C LEU A 190 15.19 19.48 7.87
N LEU A 191 16.34 19.07 8.40
CA LEU A 191 16.54 17.72 8.93
C LEU A 191 15.74 17.48 10.22
N LYS A 192 15.77 18.42 11.17
CA LYS A 192 14.98 18.33 12.42
C LYS A 192 13.48 18.31 12.15
N LEU A 193 13.01 19.11 11.20
CA LEU A 193 11.60 19.11 10.83
C LEU A 193 11.20 17.82 10.11
N LEU A 194 12.04 17.32 9.21
CA LEU A 194 11.81 16.05 8.53
C LEU A 194 11.69 14.91 9.55
N GLU A 195 12.59 14.84 10.54
CA GLU A 195 12.49 13.83 11.60
C GLU A 195 11.16 13.88 12.35
N LYS A 196 10.70 15.08 12.73
CA LYS A 196 9.44 15.28 13.45
C LYS A 196 8.20 14.94 12.62
N THR A 197 8.28 15.12 11.30
CA THR A 197 7.11 15.05 10.41
C THR A 197 7.08 13.83 9.48
N GLU A 198 8.15 13.02 9.45
CA GLU A 198 8.22 11.83 8.60
C GLU A 198 7.11 10.82 8.91
N LEU A 199 6.85 10.53 10.19
CA LEU A 199 5.74 9.64 10.59
C LEU A 199 4.38 10.21 10.19
N PHE A 200 4.23 11.53 10.24
CA PHE A 200 3.01 12.21 9.78
C PHE A 200 2.84 12.04 8.26
N LEU A 201 3.90 12.26 7.48
CA LEU A 201 3.91 12.03 6.02
C LEU A 201 3.66 10.56 5.67
N GLU A 202 4.20 9.62 6.44
CA GLU A 202 3.95 8.19 6.23
C GLU A 202 2.49 7.79 6.48
N ARG A 203 1.78 8.48 7.38
CA ARG A 203 0.39 8.17 7.77
C ARG A 203 -0.64 8.91 6.91
N ASN A 204 -0.38 10.17 6.60
CA ASN A 204 -1.35 11.07 5.97
C ASN A 204 -0.97 11.45 4.54
N GLY A 205 0.29 11.22 4.16
CA GLY A 205 0.80 11.46 2.82
C GLY A 205 0.83 10.22 1.94
N SER A 206 1.46 10.34 0.77
CA SER A 206 1.78 9.20 -0.10
C SER A 206 3.24 8.75 0.09
N TYR A 207 3.52 7.47 -0.18
CA TYR A 207 4.88 6.94 -0.12
C TYR A 207 5.85 7.74 -1.01
N LEU A 208 5.40 8.28 -2.15
CA LEU A 208 6.22 9.13 -3.02
C LEU A 208 6.65 10.42 -2.33
N GLN A 209 5.78 11.02 -1.51
CA GLN A 209 6.11 12.24 -0.78
C GLN A 209 7.23 11.99 0.22
N VAL A 210 7.18 10.87 0.96
CA VAL A 210 8.25 10.46 1.90
C VAL A 210 9.58 10.31 1.16
N TYR A 211 9.58 9.61 0.02
CA TYR A 211 10.81 9.45 -0.78
C TYR A 211 11.31 10.76 -1.38
N LEU A 212 10.41 11.67 -1.77
CA LEU A 212 10.79 13.00 -2.28
C LEU A 212 11.47 13.83 -1.19
N VAL A 213 10.93 13.89 0.03
CA VAL A 213 11.53 14.70 1.11
C VAL A 213 12.86 14.08 1.60
N ARG A 214 12.98 12.75 1.62
CA ARG A 214 14.26 12.06 1.86
C ARG A 214 15.28 12.38 0.77
N MET A 215 14.85 12.35 -0.50
CA MET A 215 15.71 12.75 -1.62
C MET A 215 16.15 14.20 -1.50
N TYR A 216 15.28 15.13 -1.11
CA TYR A 216 15.67 16.53 -0.86
C TYR A 216 16.76 16.61 0.22
N ALA A 217 16.52 16.02 1.39
CA ALA A 217 17.50 16.00 2.48
C ALA A 217 18.85 15.39 2.05
N LEU A 218 18.82 14.23 1.39
CA LEU A 218 20.03 13.55 0.91
C LEU A 218 20.77 14.33 -0.17
N ALA A 219 20.04 14.96 -1.11
CA ALA A 219 20.64 15.76 -2.17
C ALA A 219 21.28 17.04 -1.62
N PHE A 220 20.58 17.78 -0.76
CA PHE A 220 21.12 18.97 -0.09
C PHE A 220 22.23 18.66 0.93
N CYS A 221 22.42 17.39 1.30
CA CYS A 221 23.53 16.92 2.14
C CYS A 221 24.58 16.09 1.38
N GLY A 222 24.59 16.12 0.04
CA GLY A 222 25.66 15.52 -0.77
C GLY A 222 25.68 13.98 -0.82
N GLN A 223 24.60 13.28 -0.43
CA GLN A 223 24.54 11.82 -0.38
C GLN A 223 24.21 11.21 -1.75
N VAL A 224 25.15 11.31 -2.70
CA VAL A 224 24.96 10.95 -4.12
C VAL A 224 24.46 9.52 -4.34
N LEU A 225 24.98 8.54 -3.59
CA LEU A 225 24.63 7.13 -3.77
C LEU A 225 23.17 6.87 -3.42
N GLN A 226 22.71 7.40 -2.28
CA GLN A 226 21.35 7.21 -1.79
C GLN A 226 20.34 7.98 -2.65
N VAL A 227 20.70 9.18 -3.12
CA VAL A 227 19.89 9.90 -4.12
C VAL A 227 19.72 9.05 -5.39
N ARG A 228 20.81 8.44 -5.89
CA ARG A 228 20.73 7.54 -7.05
C ARG A 228 19.82 6.33 -6.79
N GLN A 229 19.92 5.68 -5.63
CA GLN A 229 19.06 4.54 -5.28
C GLN A 229 17.58 4.95 -5.26
N LEU A 230 17.26 6.09 -4.65
CA LEU A 230 15.90 6.63 -4.62
C LEU A 230 15.37 6.93 -6.03
N LEU A 231 16.20 7.53 -6.89
CA LEU A 231 15.83 7.83 -8.28
C LEU A 231 15.65 6.57 -9.13
N GLN A 232 16.41 5.50 -8.88
CA GLN A 232 16.34 4.26 -9.67
C GLN A 232 15.20 3.32 -9.28
N VAL A 233 14.73 3.37 -8.02
CA VAL A 233 13.72 2.44 -7.50
C VAL A 233 12.40 3.15 -7.19
N PRO A 234 12.21 3.85 -6.06
CA PRO A 234 10.91 4.42 -5.71
C PRO A 234 10.51 5.62 -6.58
N LEU A 235 11.49 6.39 -7.08
CA LEU A 235 11.27 7.61 -7.88
C LEU A 235 11.58 7.44 -9.37
N LYS A 236 11.71 6.20 -9.86
CA LYS A 236 12.03 5.87 -11.28
C LYS A 236 11.10 6.51 -12.30
N LYS A 237 9.85 6.78 -11.92
CA LYS A 237 8.83 7.36 -12.81
C LYS A 237 8.88 8.89 -12.89
N LEU A 238 9.78 9.56 -12.16
CA LEU A 238 10.03 10.98 -12.37
C LEU A 238 10.56 11.23 -13.80
N PRO A 239 10.31 12.40 -14.40
CA PRO A 239 10.91 12.73 -15.69
C PRO A 239 12.44 12.67 -15.60
N ASN A 240 13.10 12.12 -16.63
CA ASN A 240 14.56 11.96 -16.65
C ASN A 240 15.28 13.28 -16.33
N SER A 241 14.77 14.41 -16.83
CA SER A 241 15.31 15.74 -16.55
C SER A 241 15.29 16.11 -15.07
N VAL A 242 14.22 15.77 -14.37
CA VAL A 242 14.08 15.98 -12.92
C VAL A 242 15.00 15.05 -12.14
N GLN A 243 15.15 13.80 -12.59
CA GLN A 243 16.10 12.86 -11.97
C GLN A 243 17.55 13.38 -12.09
N GLN A 244 17.93 13.85 -13.28
CA GLN A 244 19.27 14.41 -13.50
C GLN A 244 19.51 15.67 -12.65
N PHE A 245 18.52 16.58 -12.59
CA PHE A 245 18.60 17.76 -11.73
C PHE A 245 18.94 17.42 -10.27
N TRP A 246 18.22 16.47 -9.67
CA TRP A 246 18.47 16.07 -8.28
C TRP A 246 19.76 15.28 -8.08
N LEU A 247 20.18 14.49 -9.07
CA LEU A 247 21.47 13.79 -9.01
C LEU A 247 22.64 14.78 -9.08
N VAL A 248 22.59 15.74 -9.98
CA VAL A 248 23.62 16.79 -10.12
C VAL A 248 23.65 17.68 -8.88
N THR A 249 22.48 18.02 -8.32
CA THR A 249 22.37 18.69 -7.01
C THR A 249 23.24 18.01 -5.96
N ALA A 250 23.08 16.70 -5.78
CA ALA A 250 23.83 15.94 -4.78
C ALA A 250 25.34 15.91 -5.08
N GLN A 251 25.71 15.85 -6.37
CA GLN A 251 27.12 15.83 -6.78
C GLN A 251 27.83 17.15 -6.50
N MET A 252 27.16 18.28 -6.75
CA MET A 252 27.71 19.61 -6.46
C MET A 252 27.98 19.79 -4.98
N VAL A 253 27.01 19.43 -4.14
CA VAL A 253 27.15 19.53 -2.67
C VAL A 253 28.27 18.61 -2.16
N ALA A 254 28.49 17.46 -2.81
CA ALA A 254 29.57 16.53 -2.47
C ALA A 254 30.96 16.98 -2.97
N GLY A 255 31.12 18.22 -3.45
CA GLY A 255 32.39 18.75 -3.94
C GLY A 255 32.90 18.07 -5.23
N LYS A 256 32.08 17.21 -5.86
CA LYS A 256 32.45 16.60 -7.13
C LYS A 256 32.26 17.66 -8.21
N LYS A 257 33.34 18.12 -8.83
CA LYS A 257 33.32 18.86 -10.11
C LYS A 257 32.78 17.93 -11.20
N ALA A 258 31.49 17.63 -11.19
CA ALA A 258 30.84 16.83 -12.21
C ALA A 258 30.46 17.77 -13.36
N TYR A 259 31.07 17.56 -14.53
CA TYR A 259 30.51 17.76 -15.87
C TYR A 259 29.27 18.66 -15.89
N SER A 260 29.57 19.95 -15.76
CA SER A 260 28.82 21.15 -16.09
C SER A 260 27.28 21.06 -16.17
N TYR A 261 26.63 21.92 -15.40
CA TYR A 261 25.29 22.42 -15.73
C TYR A 261 25.21 22.95 -17.19
N GLN A 262 26.32 23.28 -17.86
CA GLN A 262 26.35 23.59 -19.30
C GLN A 262 25.78 22.44 -20.15
N ASN A 263 26.09 21.18 -19.81
CA ASN A 263 25.45 20.03 -20.46
C ASN A 263 23.97 19.90 -20.07
N LEU A 264 23.56 20.31 -18.86
CA LEU A 264 22.14 20.35 -18.48
C LEU A 264 21.38 21.45 -19.24
N SER A 265 21.94 22.64 -19.39
CA SER A 265 21.30 23.73 -20.16
C SER A 265 21.17 23.39 -21.65
N GLU A 266 22.10 22.62 -22.20
CA GLU A 266 22.05 22.11 -23.59
C GLU A 266 21.10 20.91 -23.77
N ILE A 267 20.94 20.05 -22.74
CA ILE A 267 20.06 18.86 -22.81
C ILE A 267 18.59 19.20 -22.47
N PHE A 268 18.29 20.27 -21.73
CA PHE A 268 16.97 20.51 -21.12
C PHE A 268 16.21 21.74 -21.64
N THR A 269 16.67 22.35 -22.73
CA THR A 269 16.34 23.75 -23.06
C THR A 269 14.89 24.03 -23.49
N GLU A 270 14.08 23.08 -23.94
CA GLU A 270 12.90 23.50 -24.72
C GLU A 270 11.51 23.42 -24.07
N LYS A 271 11.23 22.63 -23.01
CA LYS A 271 9.80 22.36 -22.65
C LYS A 271 9.39 22.36 -21.18
N ASN A 272 10.26 22.70 -20.22
CA ASN A 272 9.86 22.76 -18.80
C ASN A 272 10.36 24.01 -18.09
N LEU A 273 9.53 25.06 -18.05
CA LEU A 273 9.88 26.34 -17.43
C LEU A 273 10.14 26.21 -15.92
N ILE A 274 9.37 25.37 -15.21
CA ILE A 274 9.55 25.16 -13.76
C ILE A 274 10.95 24.61 -13.48
N LEU A 275 11.39 23.64 -14.28
CA LEU A 275 12.73 23.06 -14.14
C LEU A 275 13.81 24.07 -14.50
N LYS A 276 13.60 24.86 -15.57
CA LYS A 276 14.52 25.95 -15.95
C LYS A 276 14.72 26.94 -14.80
N LYS A 277 13.63 27.42 -14.18
CA LYS A 277 13.70 28.32 -13.02
C LYS A 277 14.41 27.69 -11.82
N ALA A 278 14.24 26.40 -11.58
CA ALA A 278 14.96 25.69 -10.52
C ALA A 278 16.46 25.53 -10.81
N ILE A 279 16.83 25.37 -12.08
CA ILE A 279 18.23 25.36 -12.55
C ILE A 279 18.85 26.73 -12.37
N ASP A 280 18.21 27.78 -12.86
CA ASP A 280 18.67 29.18 -12.75
C ASP A 280 18.90 29.55 -11.27
N TRP A 281 17.91 29.29 -10.41
CA TRP A 281 18.03 29.48 -8.96
C TRP A 281 19.27 28.79 -8.38
N ARG A 282 19.55 27.56 -8.80
CA ARG A 282 20.66 26.79 -8.24
C ARG A 282 22.02 27.32 -8.68
N LEU A 283 22.11 27.82 -9.90
CA LEU A 283 23.35 28.41 -10.45
C LEU A 283 23.66 29.76 -9.80
N ASP A 284 22.63 30.55 -9.52
CA ASP A 284 22.78 31.89 -8.94
C ASP A 284 23.12 31.89 -7.44
N HIS A 285 22.97 30.74 -6.76
CA HIS A 285 23.19 30.63 -5.31
C HIS A 285 24.32 29.65 -4.98
N PRO A 286 25.35 30.09 -4.23
CA PRO A 286 26.49 29.23 -3.88
C PRO A 286 26.04 28.03 -3.05
N GLN A 287 26.63 26.87 -3.34
CA GLN A 287 26.32 25.65 -2.59
C GLN A 287 26.90 25.73 -1.18
N ILE A 288 26.08 25.31 -0.22
CA ILE A 288 26.49 25.19 1.17
C ILE A 288 27.23 23.88 1.36
N GLU A 289 28.37 23.94 2.06
CA GLU A 289 29.10 22.76 2.52
C GLU A 289 28.43 22.21 3.79
N PRO A 290 27.71 21.07 3.72
CA PRO A 290 26.94 20.57 4.85
C PRO A 290 27.83 20.22 6.06
N GLU A 291 29.05 19.76 5.80
CA GLU A 291 30.03 19.40 6.82
C GLU A 291 30.41 20.57 7.74
N LYS A 292 30.28 21.82 7.25
CA LYS A 292 30.58 23.04 8.01
C LYS A 292 29.39 23.56 8.82
N ILE A 293 28.16 23.20 8.47
CA ILE A 293 26.93 23.81 9.04
C ILE A 293 26.11 22.82 9.85
N LEU A 294 26.16 21.52 9.54
CA LEU A 294 25.34 20.53 10.20
C LEU A 294 25.71 20.37 11.68
N GLU A 295 24.72 20.56 12.55
CA GLU A 295 24.82 20.26 13.97
C GLU A 295 24.87 18.74 14.19
N GLN A 296 25.39 18.31 15.35
CA GLN A 296 25.52 16.89 15.70
C GLN A 296 24.19 16.12 15.59
N GLU A 297 23.10 16.74 16.03
CA GLU A 297 21.74 16.17 15.91
C GLU A 297 21.35 15.95 14.44
N SER A 298 21.50 16.97 13.61
CA SER A 298 21.21 16.91 12.17
C SER A 298 22.08 15.87 11.44
N TYR A 299 23.35 15.74 11.83
CA TYR A 299 24.25 14.72 11.29
C TYR A 299 23.78 13.30 11.64
N ARG A 300 23.24 13.07 12.85
CA ARG A 300 22.62 11.78 13.21
C ARG A 300 21.38 11.49 12.35
N ILE A 301 20.53 12.50 12.13
CA ILE A 301 19.30 12.36 11.33
C ILE A 301 19.63 11.94 9.89
N ILE A 302 20.56 12.64 9.22
CA ILE A 302 20.90 12.31 7.82
C ILE A 302 21.57 10.93 7.70
N ASN A 303 22.40 10.53 8.67
CA ASN A 303 22.99 9.19 8.69
C ASN A 303 21.94 8.10 8.92
N ARG A 304 20.94 8.34 9.77
CA ARG A 304 19.80 7.42 9.90
C ARG A 304 19.09 7.26 8.56
N ILE A 305 18.72 8.36 7.90
CA ILE A 305 18.02 8.32 6.60
C ILE A 305 18.86 7.57 5.56
N LYS A 306 20.17 7.81 5.53
CA LYS A 306 21.11 7.09 4.66
C LYS A 306 21.07 5.59 4.88
N LEU A 307 21.21 5.14 6.13
CA LEU A 307 21.16 3.74 6.50
C LEU A 307 19.80 3.10 6.17
N GLU A 308 18.69 3.81 6.43
CA GLU A 308 17.35 3.34 6.09
C GLU A 308 17.20 3.15 4.58
N VAL A 309 17.66 4.09 3.75
CA VAL A 309 17.64 3.95 2.29
C VAL A 309 18.52 2.78 1.84
N ASP A 310 19.75 2.65 2.36
CA ASP A 310 20.63 1.54 2.04
C ASP A 310 20.02 0.18 2.41
N GLN A 311 19.30 0.10 3.54
CA GLN A 311 18.59 -1.10 3.98
C GLN A 311 17.34 -1.40 3.15
N GLU A 312 16.53 -0.39 2.83
CA GLU A 312 15.31 -0.55 2.02
C GLU A 312 15.60 -1.08 0.62
N PHE A 313 16.74 -0.69 0.05
CA PHE A 313 17.16 -1.10 -1.30
C PHE A 313 18.25 -2.17 -1.29
N TYR A 314 18.53 -2.78 -0.14
CA TYR A 314 19.44 -3.92 -0.04
C TYR A 314 18.81 -5.16 -0.71
N PRO A 315 19.51 -5.82 -1.65
CA PRO A 315 18.93 -6.86 -2.49
C PRO A 315 18.89 -8.21 -1.75
N ARG A 316 17.87 -8.52 -0.95
CA ARG A 316 17.80 -9.85 -0.32
C ARG A 316 16.49 -10.64 -0.43
N ILE A 317 15.32 -10.01 -0.54
CA ILE A 317 14.05 -10.77 -0.67
C ILE A 317 13.39 -10.57 -2.02
N PHE A 318 13.35 -9.35 -2.54
CA PHE A 318 12.54 -9.01 -3.72
C PHE A 318 13.32 -9.04 -5.04
N SER A 319 14.64 -8.87 -5.02
CA SER A 319 15.47 -9.00 -6.23
C SER A 319 15.50 -10.44 -6.76
N PHE A 320 15.52 -11.44 -5.88
CA PHE A 320 15.47 -12.87 -6.24
C PHE A 320 14.08 -13.32 -6.76
N GLN A 321 13.02 -12.55 -6.51
CA GLN A 321 11.64 -12.90 -6.91
C GLN A 321 11.35 -12.69 -8.39
N LYS A 322 12.16 -11.90 -9.10
CA LYS A 322 11.83 -11.48 -10.46
C LYS A 322 11.97 -12.61 -11.49
N HIS A 323 12.69 -13.68 -11.17
CA HIS A 323 13.02 -14.75 -12.13
C HIS A 323 12.54 -16.16 -11.73
N ARG A 324 12.05 -16.39 -10.49
CA ARG A 324 11.54 -17.70 -10.08
C ARG A 324 10.04 -17.83 -10.39
N LYS A 325 9.67 -18.82 -11.20
CA LYS A 325 8.26 -19.20 -11.40
C LYS A 325 7.77 -19.99 -10.19
N ALA A 326 6.48 -19.86 -9.89
CA ALA A 326 5.83 -20.47 -8.73
C ALA A 326 5.11 -21.77 -9.12
N TYR A 327 5.88 -22.78 -9.53
CA TYR A 327 5.35 -24.02 -10.09
C TYR A 327 4.50 -24.82 -9.09
N ALA A 328 4.90 -24.88 -7.82
CA ALA A 328 4.12 -25.60 -6.81
C ALA A 328 2.75 -24.95 -6.59
N THR A 329 2.70 -23.62 -6.60
CA THR A 329 1.45 -22.88 -6.48
C THR A 329 0.51 -23.22 -7.63
N TYR A 330 1.01 -23.19 -8.87
CA TYR A 330 0.22 -23.53 -10.04
C TYR A 330 -0.23 -25.00 -10.05
N LEU A 331 0.66 -25.91 -9.60
CA LEU A 331 0.34 -27.32 -9.44
C LEU A 331 -0.80 -27.52 -8.44
N LEU A 332 -0.71 -26.91 -7.26
CA LEU A 332 -1.76 -27.01 -6.24
C LEU A 332 -3.08 -26.40 -6.71
N ILE A 333 -3.05 -25.27 -7.42
CA ILE A 333 -4.25 -24.70 -8.05
C ILE A 333 -4.87 -25.71 -9.03
N GLY A 334 -4.05 -26.29 -9.92
CA GLY A 334 -4.51 -27.29 -10.88
C GLY A 334 -5.14 -28.51 -10.21
N ILE A 335 -4.54 -29.02 -9.13
CA ILE A 335 -5.08 -30.14 -8.36
C ILE A 335 -6.44 -29.77 -7.76
N ASN A 336 -6.57 -28.60 -7.11
CA ASN A 336 -7.84 -28.16 -6.52
C ASN A 336 -8.94 -27.98 -7.58
N LEU A 337 -8.60 -27.43 -8.75
CA LEU A 337 -9.55 -27.32 -9.87
C LEU A 337 -9.98 -28.69 -10.40
N ALA A 338 -9.05 -29.66 -10.49
CA ALA A 338 -9.38 -31.02 -10.91
C ALA A 338 -10.33 -31.72 -9.93
N PHE A 339 -10.04 -31.63 -8.62
CA PHE A 339 -10.94 -32.15 -7.58
C PHE A 339 -12.30 -31.47 -7.63
N PHE A 340 -12.35 -30.15 -7.84
CA PHE A 340 -13.61 -29.44 -7.99
C PHE A 340 -14.39 -29.92 -9.22
N GLY A 341 -13.74 -30.16 -10.36
CA GLY A 341 -14.35 -30.76 -11.55
C GLY A 341 -14.98 -32.12 -11.25
N ILE A 342 -14.27 -32.97 -10.50
CA ILE A 342 -14.81 -34.28 -10.04
C ILE A 342 -16.05 -34.08 -9.16
N GLN A 343 -16.08 -33.08 -8.27
CA GLN A 343 -17.28 -32.79 -7.47
C GLN A 343 -18.47 -32.43 -8.34
N ILE A 344 -18.27 -31.60 -9.36
CA ILE A 344 -19.34 -31.18 -10.29
C ILE A 344 -19.86 -32.39 -11.07
N GLU A 345 -18.98 -33.14 -11.71
CA GLU A 345 -19.31 -34.33 -12.53
C GLU A 345 -20.10 -35.38 -11.74
N THR A 346 -19.77 -35.56 -10.45
CA THR A 346 -20.25 -36.71 -9.69
C THR A 346 -21.41 -36.42 -8.73
N GLY A 347 -22.00 -35.21 -8.76
CA GLY A 347 -23.19 -34.90 -7.97
C GLY A 347 -23.30 -33.45 -7.47
N GLY A 348 -22.41 -32.56 -7.90
CA GLY A 348 -22.40 -31.15 -7.54
C GLY A 348 -21.55 -30.81 -6.31
N SER A 349 -20.95 -29.62 -6.32
CA SER A 349 -20.04 -29.14 -5.27
C SER A 349 -20.73 -28.67 -3.98
N GLU A 350 -22.06 -28.64 -3.94
CA GLU A 350 -22.84 -28.21 -2.77
C GLU A 350 -23.63 -29.39 -2.14
N ASN A 351 -23.45 -30.60 -2.68
CA ASN A 351 -24.04 -31.81 -2.13
C ASN A 351 -23.14 -32.40 -1.02
N LEU A 352 -23.54 -32.24 0.24
CA LEU A 352 -22.78 -32.72 1.40
C LEU A 352 -22.57 -34.23 1.41
N GLN A 353 -23.57 -35.01 0.97
CA GLN A 353 -23.43 -36.46 0.87
C GLN A 353 -22.36 -36.83 -0.17
N ARG A 354 -22.31 -36.09 -1.28
CA ARG A 354 -21.29 -36.33 -2.29
C ARG A 354 -19.90 -35.95 -1.81
N LEU A 355 -19.77 -34.81 -1.14
CA LEU A 355 -18.52 -34.38 -0.52
C LEU A 355 -18.04 -35.39 0.54
N TYR A 356 -18.95 -35.95 1.32
CA TYR A 356 -18.64 -37.06 2.22
C TYR A 356 -18.10 -38.29 1.47
N GLN A 357 -18.73 -38.71 0.37
CA GLN A 357 -18.24 -39.85 -0.42
C GLN A 357 -16.87 -39.58 -1.05
N LEU A 358 -16.61 -38.34 -1.47
CA LEU A 358 -15.35 -37.92 -2.07
C LEU A 358 -14.20 -37.71 -1.06
N GLY A 359 -14.49 -37.85 0.24
CA GLY A 359 -13.47 -37.81 1.28
C GLY A 359 -13.38 -36.50 2.05
N ALA A 360 -14.48 -35.75 2.18
CA ALA A 360 -14.57 -34.68 3.15
C ALA A 360 -14.35 -35.22 4.57
N LEU A 361 -13.77 -34.41 5.44
CA LEU A 361 -13.37 -34.86 6.77
C LEU A 361 -14.60 -35.01 7.66
N VAL A 362 -14.75 -36.21 8.22
CA VAL A 362 -15.68 -36.51 9.31
C VAL A 362 -14.89 -37.25 10.39
N PRO A 363 -14.74 -36.68 11.61
CA PRO A 363 -13.89 -37.24 12.66
C PRO A 363 -14.16 -38.71 12.98
N GLU A 364 -15.43 -39.10 13.05
CA GLU A 364 -15.85 -40.48 13.33
C GLU A 364 -15.45 -41.44 12.21
N ALA A 365 -15.53 -41.00 10.95
CA ALA A 365 -15.11 -41.80 9.81
C ALA A 365 -13.59 -41.99 9.79
N VAL A 366 -12.83 -40.98 10.24
CA VAL A 366 -11.37 -41.10 10.39
C VAL A 366 -11.03 -42.13 11.46
N LEU A 367 -11.71 -42.12 12.61
CA LEU A 367 -11.55 -43.17 13.63
C LEU A 367 -11.93 -44.56 13.11
N ALA A 368 -12.94 -44.65 12.25
CA ALA A 368 -13.36 -45.89 11.61
C ALA A 368 -12.38 -46.39 10.51
N GLY A 369 -11.19 -45.82 10.42
CA GLY A 369 -10.12 -46.26 9.51
C GLY A 369 -10.02 -45.47 8.21
N GLN A 370 -10.87 -44.46 7.98
CA GLN A 370 -10.84 -43.64 6.76
C GLN A 370 -9.86 -42.46 6.87
N TRP A 371 -8.62 -42.76 7.27
CA TRP A 371 -7.57 -41.78 7.55
C TRP A 371 -7.22 -40.89 6.35
N TRP A 372 -7.40 -41.39 5.13
CA TRP A 372 -7.16 -40.62 3.90
C TRP A 372 -8.02 -39.35 3.81
N ARG A 373 -9.13 -39.28 4.54
CA ARG A 373 -9.99 -38.08 4.64
C ARG A 373 -9.25 -36.85 5.15
N VAL A 374 -8.26 -37.06 6.02
CA VAL A 374 -7.38 -35.99 6.53
C VAL A 374 -6.59 -35.33 5.40
N ILE A 375 -6.30 -36.07 4.33
CA ILE A 375 -5.59 -35.56 3.16
C ILE A 375 -6.58 -35.01 2.14
N THR A 376 -7.56 -35.83 1.70
CA THR A 376 -8.48 -35.49 0.61
C THR A 376 -9.34 -34.27 0.91
N ALA A 377 -9.73 -34.06 2.17
CA ALA A 377 -10.52 -32.90 2.56
C ALA A 377 -9.86 -31.56 2.23
N ASN A 378 -8.52 -31.49 2.16
CA ASN A 378 -7.80 -30.26 1.82
C ASN A 378 -8.00 -29.82 0.35
N PHE A 379 -8.52 -30.70 -0.51
CA PHE A 379 -8.68 -30.43 -1.94
C PHE A 379 -10.15 -30.31 -2.38
N LEU A 380 -11.09 -30.60 -1.48
CA LEU A 380 -12.52 -30.48 -1.71
C LEU A 380 -13.03 -29.07 -1.33
N HIS A 381 -14.05 -28.58 -2.01
CA HIS A 381 -14.61 -27.24 -1.81
C HIS A 381 -16.14 -27.24 -1.93
N PHE A 382 -16.80 -26.61 -0.96
CA PHE A 382 -18.24 -26.39 -0.96
C PHE A 382 -18.61 -25.16 -1.81
N GLY A 383 -19.10 -25.38 -3.03
CA GLY A 383 -19.53 -24.32 -3.95
C GLY A 383 -18.40 -23.57 -4.66
N LEU A 384 -18.77 -22.85 -5.73
CA LEU A 384 -17.80 -22.15 -6.60
C LEU A 384 -17.11 -20.98 -5.90
N LEU A 385 -17.84 -20.22 -5.07
CA LEU A 385 -17.28 -19.05 -4.38
C LEU A 385 -16.14 -19.45 -3.43
N HIS A 386 -16.30 -20.54 -2.68
CA HIS A 386 -15.27 -21.06 -1.78
C HIS A 386 -14.01 -21.49 -2.54
N LEU A 387 -14.17 -22.14 -3.70
CA LEU A 387 -13.03 -22.45 -4.57
C LEU A 387 -12.32 -21.18 -5.05
N LEU A 388 -13.08 -20.21 -5.58
CA LEU A 388 -12.51 -18.99 -6.16
C LEU A 388 -11.72 -18.18 -5.12
N THR A 389 -12.22 -18.05 -3.90
CA THR A 389 -11.51 -17.32 -2.82
C THR A 389 -10.24 -18.03 -2.40
N ASN A 390 -10.24 -19.37 -2.30
CA ASN A 390 -9.04 -20.15 -2.01
C ASN A 390 -8.02 -20.08 -3.15
N MET A 391 -8.45 -20.21 -4.41
CA MET A 391 -7.54 -20.15 -5.56
C MET A 391 -6.96 -18.76 -5.76
N PHE A 392 -7.75 -17.70 -5.55
CA PHE A 392 -7.24 -16.33 -5.54
C PHE A 392 -6.19 -16.13 -4.44
N SER A 393 -6.49 -16.59 -3.22
CA SER A 393 -5.55 -16.51 -2.09
C SER A 393 -4.27 -17.29 -2.38
N LEU A 394 -4.38 -18.50 -2.91
CA LEU A 394 -3.23 -19.34 -3.27
C LEU A 394 -2.41 -18.70 -4.41
N TYR A 395 -3.06 -18.09 -5.41
CA TYR A 395 -2.38 -17.39 -6.49
C TYR A 395 -1.65 -16.13 -6.02
N VAL A 396 -2.22 -15.35 -5.10
CA VAL A 396 -1.57 -14.13 -4.59
C VAL A 396 -0.51 -14.47 -3.55
N LEU A 397 -0.92 -15.13 -2.46
CA LEU A 397 -0.06 -15.46 -1.33
C LEU A 397 0.91 -16.60 -1.67
N GLY A 398 0.40 -17.68 -2.26
CA GLY A 398 1.20 -18.87 -2.52
C GLY A 398 2.38 -18.59 -3.44
N ARG A 399 2.15 -17.87 -4.56
CA ARG A 399 3.25 -17.48 -5.46
C ARG A 399 4.27 -16.58 -4.76
N PHE A 400 3.82 -15.71 -3.87
CA PHE A 400 4.71 -14.83 -3.15
C PHE A 400 5.59 -15.61 -2.17
N VAL A 401 5.01 -16.51 -1.37
CA VAL A 401 5.73 -17.35 -0.42
C VAL A 401 6.68 -18.32 -1.15
N GLU A 402 6.20 -19.03 -2.18
CA GLU A 402 7.02 -19.99 -2.94
C GLU A 402 8.27 -19.34 -3.55
N LYS A 403 8.16 -18.12 -4.07
CA LYS A 403 9.33 -17.41 -4.62
C LYS A 403 10.38 -17.09 -3.56
N ILE A 404 9.98 -16.96 -2.29
CA ILE A 404 10.89 -16.66 -1.18
C ILE A 404 11.57 -17.94 -0.68
N ILE A 405 10.79 -19.00 -0.44
CA ILE A 405 11.29 -20.19 0.26
C ILE A 405 11.64 -21.36 -0.66
N GLY A 406 11.19 -21.32 -1.92
CA GLY A 406 11.38 -22.36 -2.93
C GLY A 406 10.30 -23.44 -2.92
N PHE A 407 10.25 -24.21 -4.01
CA PHE A 407 9.24 -25.23 -4.32
C PHE A 407 9.02 -26.25 -3.18
N PHE A 408 10.08 -26.94 -2.75
CA PHE A 408 9.95 -28.04 -1.78
C PHE A 408 9.49 -27.58 -0.39
N ARG A 409 10.07 -26.47 0.12
CA ARG A 409 9.68 -25.92 1.42
C ARG A 409 8.24 -25.42 1.41
N TYR A 410 7.83 -24.81 0.30
CA TYR A 410 6.46 -24.35 0.10
C TYR A 410 5.45 -25.50 0.11
N ILE A 411 5.69 -26.57 -0.67
CA ILE A 411 4.82 -27.75 -0.68
C ILE A 411 4.74 -28.37 0.71
N PHE A 412 5.90 -28.53 1.38
CA PHE A 412 5.92 -29.11 2.71
C PHE A 412 5.08 -28.29 3.69
N ILE A 413 5.28 -26.97 3.77
CA ILE A 413 4.51 -26.11 4.70
C ILE A 413 3.02 -26.18 4.38
N TYR A 414 2.64 -26.11 3.09
CA TYR A 414 1.24 -26.18 2.68
C TYR A 414 0.58 -27.50 3.13
N LEU A 415 1.19 -28.64 2.78
CA LEU A 415 0.65 -29.97 3.11
C LEU A 415 0.70 -30.24 4.62
N PHE A 416 1.80 -29.89 5.28
CA PHE A 416 1.97 -30.08 6.73
C PHE A 416 0.93 -29.28 7.52
N SER A 417 0.70 -28.01 7.15
CA SER A 417 -0.34 -27.20 7.78
C SER A 417 -1.74 -27.72 7.52
N GLY A 418 -2.07 -28.10 6.29
CA GLY A 418 -3.40 -28.63 5.96
C GLY A 418 -3.69 -29.96 6.64
N ILE A 419 -2.86 -30.98 6.39
CA ILE A 419 -3.02 -32.33 6.94
C ILE A 419 -2.91 -32.30 8.47
N GLY A 420 -1.93 -31.59 9.02
CA GLY A 420 -1.74 -31.50 10.46
C GLY A 420 -2.92 -30.79 11.14
N SER A 421 -3.46 -29.73 10.53
CA SER A 421 -4.66 -29.06 11.03
C SER A 421 -5.86 -30.00 11.06
N MET A 422 -6.12 -30.71 9.95
CA MET A 422 -7.24 -31.67 9.88
C MET A 422 -7.07 -32.79 10.91
N SER A 423 -5.84 -33.27 11.13
CA SER A 423 -5.52 -34.29 12.14
C SER A 423 -5.79 -33.80 13.56
N ILE A 424 -5.32 -32.60 13.91
CA ILE A 424 -5.51 -32.01 15.24
C ILE A 424 -7.00 -31.72 15.46
N TYR A 425 -7.70 -31.19 14.46
CA TYR A 425 -9.14 -30.96 14.53
C TYR A 425 -9.89 -32.27 14.81
N THR A 426 -9.58 -33.35 14.08
CA THR A 426 -10.17 -34.67 14.34
C THR A 426 -9.94 -35.11 15.79
N ALA A 427 -8.71 -35.05 16.29
CA ALA A 427 -8.40 -35.45 17.66
C ALA A 427 -9.19 -34.64 18.70
N LEU A 428 -9.26 -33.33 18.55
CA LEU A 428 -9.98 -32.44 19.46
C LEU A 428 -11.50 -32.62 19.40
N SER A 429 -12.07 -32.79 18.20
CA SER A 429 -13.50 -32.98 17.99
C SER A 429 -13.99 -34.27 18.65
N LEU A 430 -13.21 -35.35 18.54
CA LEU A 430 -13.50 -36.63 19.19
C LEU A 430 -13.47 -36.54 20.71
N GLN A 431 -12.50 -35.83 21.27
CA GLN A 431 -12.41 -35.58 22.72
C GLN A 431 -13.60 -34.76 23.22
N ALA A 432 -14.03 -33.75 22.46
CA ALA A 432 -15.14 -32.88 22.81
C ALA A 432 -16.53 -33.49 22.55
N LYS A 433 -16.60 -34.72 22.00
CA LYS A 433 -17.84 -35.38 21.53
C LYS A 433 -18.70 -34.48 20.63
N GLN A 434 -18.05 -33.60 19.87
CA GLN A 434 -18.72 -32.73 18.90
C GLN A 434 -19.02 -33.55 17.66
N GLN A 435 -20.25 -34.04 17.56
CA GLN A 435 -20.73 -34.70 16.35
C GLN A 435 -21.26 -33.64 15.39
N ASN A 436 -21.03 -33.82 14.07
CA ASN A 436 -21.73 -33.17 12.95
C ASN A 436 -21.01 -32.08 12.12
N TYR A 437 -19.70 -31.91 12.20
CA TYR A 437 -19.00 -31.03 11.25
C TYR A 437 -18.32 -31.82 10.14
N ILE A 438 -18.74 -31.56 8.90
CA ILE A 438 -18.04 -31.99 7.68
C ILE A 438 -17.08 -30.87 7.29
N LEU A 439 -15.78 -31.16 7.26
CA LEU A 439 -14.76 -30.16 6.92
C LEU A 439 -14.14 -30.44 5.56
N MET A 440 -13.84 -29.36 4.84
CA MET A 440 -13.15 -29.38 3.57
C MET A 440 -12.56 -27.99 3.27
N GLY A 441 -11.59 -27.96 2.38
CA GLY A 441 -11.03 -26.73 1.83
C GLY A 441 -9.53 -26.62 2.03
N ALA A 442 -8.90 -25.90 1.10
CA ALA A 442 -7.49 -25.57 1.13
C ALA A 442 -7.12 -24.50 2.17
N SER A 443 -8.11 -23.91 2.85
CA SER A 443 -7.95 -22.69 3.64
C SER A 443 -7.04 -22.87 4.87
N ALA A 444 -7.06 -24.03 5.54
CA ALA A 444 -6.14 -24.31 6.65
C ALA A 444 -4.67 -24.32 6.19
N ALA A 445 -4.39 -24.89 5.01
CA ALA A 445 -3.08 -24.86 4.40
C ALA A 445 -2.66 -23.43 4.00
N ILE A 446 -3.59 -22.63 3.48
CA ILE A 446 -3.37 -21.21 3.15
C ILE A 446 -3.08 -20.39 4.42
N MET A 447 -3.76 -20.67 5.54
CA MET A 447 -3.44 -20.07 6.84
C MET A 447 -2.03 -20.45 7.31
N GLY A 448 -1.58 -21.67 7.02
CA GLY A 448 -0.19 -22.08 7.19
C GLY A 448 0.79 -21.23 6.39
N LEU A 449 0.47 -20.89 5.14
CA LEU A 449 1.28 -19.99 4.32
C LEU A 449 1.32 -18.56 4.88
N LEU A 450 0.24 -18.06 5.49
CA LEU A 450 0.24 -16.78 6.21
C LEU A 450 1.17 -16.83 7.42
N GLY A 451 1.15 -17.93 8.17
CA GLY A 451 2.10 -18.17 9.27
C GLY A 451 3.55 -18.18 8.78
N ALA A 452 3.82 -18.85 7.67
CA ALA A 452 5.15 -18.83 7.05
C ALA A 452 5.59 -17.43 6.67
N LEU A 453 4.68 -16.64 6.09
CA LEU A 453 4.99 -15.27 5.70
C LEU A 453 5.24 -14.35 6.89
N PHE A 454 4.52 -14.55 8.00
CA PHE A 454 4.79 -13.86 9.25
C PHE A 454 6.23 -14.12 9.73
N ILE A 455 6.65 -15.39 9.79
CA ILE A 455 8.03 -15.75 10.22
C ILE A 455 9.09 -15.16 9.29
N ILE A 456 8.86 -15.17 7.98
CA ILE A 456 9.76 -14.56 6.99
C ILE A 456 9.99 -13.08 7.33
N PHE A 457 8.92 -12.31 7.53
CA PHE A 457 9.04 -10.88 7.83
C PHE A 457 9.56 -10.60 9.24
N VAL A 458 9.24 -11.42 10.23
CA VAL A 458 9.82 -11.29 11.58
C VAL A 458 11.33 -11.50 11.53
N LYS A 459 11.81 -12.55 10.83
CA LYS A 459 13.26 -12.80 10.66
C LYS A 459 13.94 -11.66 9.90
N GLU A 460 13.31 -11.13 8.85
CA GLU A 460 13.80 -9.94 8.12
C GLU A 460 13.86 -8.70 9.03
N TRP A 461 12.83 -8.47 9.86
CA TRP A 461 12.79 -7.33 10.77
C TRP A 461 13.84 -7.42 11.87
N PHE A 462 14.11 -8.60 12.42
CA PHE A 462 15.20 -8.77 13.40
C PHE A 462 16.58 -8.46 12.81
N GLN A 463 16.78 -8.70 11.51
CA GLN A 463 18.05 -8.43 10.83
C GLN A 463 18.19 -6.97 10.40
N THR A 464 17.10 -6.35 9.94
CA THR A 464 17.14 -5.03 9.29
C THR A 464 16.65 -3.91 10.19
N LYS A 465 15.76 -4.22 11.13
CA LYS A 465 14.94 -3.24 11.88
C LYS A 465 14.18 -2.26 10.97
N SER A 466 13.92 -2.66 9.72
CA SER A 466 13.24 -1.82 8.73
C SER A 466 11.79 -1.51 9.11
N ARG A 467 11.41 -0.23 9.03
CA ARG A 467 10.02 0.24 9.21
C ARG A 467 9.07 -0.40 8.19
N ILE A 468 9.53 -0.63 6.96
CA ILE A 468 8.72 -1.27 5.91
C ILE A 468 8.36 -2.70 6.32
N THR A 469 9.34 -3.46 6.78
CA THR A 469 9.11 -4.83 7.24
C THR A 469 8.16 -4.85 8.44
N ALA A 470 8.27 -3.89 9.37
CA ALA A 470 7.30 -3.72 10.45
C ALA A 470 5.86 -3.47 9.94
N LYS A 471 5.68 -2.61 8.93
CA LYS A 471 4.36 -2.40 8.30
C LYS A 471 3.83 -3.66 7.61
N ARG A 472 4.69 -4.46 6.99
CA ARG A 472 4.29 -5.75 6.41
C ARG A 472 3.82 -6.74 7.48
N ILE A 473 4.51 -6.80 8.62
CA ILE A 473 4.08 -7.60 9.78
C ILE A 473 2.70 -7.13 10.26
N GLN A 474 2.49 -5.82 10.40
CA GLN A 474 1.18 -5.27 10.79
C GLN A 474 0.08 -5.64 9.79
N LEU A 475 0.35 -5.60 8.49
CA LEU A 475 -0.60 -6.01 7.45
C LEU A 475 -0.96 -7.51 7.56
N ILE A 476 0.02 -8.38 7.84
CA ILE A 476 -0.24 -9.80 8.06
C ILE A 476 -1.09 -10.01 9.31
N LEU A 477 -0.75 -9.37 10.43
CA LEU A 477 -1.53 -9.46 11.67
C LEU A 477 -2.96 -8.97 11.47
N PHE A 478 -3.14 -7.88 10.73
CA PHE A 478 -4.46 -7.39 10.34
C PHE A 478 -5.22 -8.41 9.48
N THR A 479 -4.55 -9.05 8.51
CA THR A 479 -5.15 -10.09 7.66
C THR A 479 -5.58 -11.32 8.46
N ILE A 480 -4.75 -11.77 9.41
CA ILE A 480 -5.07 -12.86 10.33
C ILE A 480 -6.29 -12.48 11.20
N GLY A 481 -6.31 -11.26 11.73
CA GLY A 481 -7.45 -10.76 12.52
C GLY A 481 -8.75 -10.65 11.70
N LEU A 482 -8.67 -10.23 10.44
CA LEU A 482 -9.82 -10.25 9.53
C LEU A 482 -10.30 -11.68 9.25
N GLN A 483 -9.38 -12.62 9.03
CA GLN A 483 -9.75 -14.03 8.81
C GLN A 483 -10.50 -14.60 10.02
N PHE A 484 -9.98 -14.43 11.24
CA PHE A 484 -10.67 -14.97 12.42
C PHE A 484 -11.98 -14.26 12.73
N THR A 485 -12.08 -12.97 12.44
CA THR A 485 -13.37 -12.25 12.47
C THR A 485 -14.35 -12.90 11.49
N PHE A 486 -13.92 -13.18 10.25
CA PHE A 486 -14.74 -13.84 9.24
C PHE A 486 -15.16 -15.26 9.67
N ASP A 487 -14.23 -16.05 10.20
CA ASP A 487 -14.51 -17.41 10.70
C ASP A 487 -15.55 -17.42 11.82
N TYR A 488 -15.58 -16.36 12.64
CA TYR A 488 -16.55 -16.21 13.72
C TYR A 488 -17.97 -15.89 13.22
N PHE A 489 -18.09 -15.07 12.17
CA PHE A 489 -19.39 -14.61 11.67
C PHE A 489 -19.99 -15.49 10.57
N VAL A 490 -19.19 -16.30 9.87
CA VAL A 490 -19.69 -17.16 8.80
C VAL A 490 -19.91 -18.59 9.29
N PRO A 491 -21.17 -19.06 9.33
CA PRO A 491 -21.48 -20.43 9.73
C PRO A 491 -20.73 -21.45 8.85
N HIS A 492 -20.41 -22.60 9.44
CA HIS A 492 -19.73 -23.71 8.76
C HIS A 492 -18.26 -23.50 8.41
N ILE A 493 -17.63 -22.41 8.89
CA ILE A 493 -16.17 -22.22 8.81
C ILE A 493 -15.52 -22.63 10.14
N SER A 494 -14.50 -23.48 10.07
CA SER A 494 -13.80 -23.98 11.26
C SER A 494 -12.67 -23.03 11.67
N ILE A 495 -12.96 -22.14 12.62
CA ILE A 495 -11.94 -21.30 13.27
C ILE A 495 -10.78 -22.14 13.84
N SER A 496 -11.10 -23.32 14.38
CA SER A 496 -10.12 -24.26 14.93
C SER A 496 -9.14 -24.75 13.85
N SER A 497 -9.65 -25.08 12.66
CA SER A 497 -8.79 -25.52 11.55
C SER A 497 -7.89 -24.39 11.05
N HIS A 498 -8.42 -23.18 10.90
CA HIS A 498 -7.60 -22.04 10.50
C HIS A 498 -6.52 -21.69 11.54
N PHE A 499 -6.87 -21.78 12.82
CA PHE A 499 -5.92 -21.58 13.92
C PHE A 499 -4.78 -22.60 13.89
N TRP A 500 -5.08 -23.90 13.82
CA TRP A 500 -4.04 -24.93 13.80
C TRP A 500 -3.22 -24.93 12.51
N GLY A 501 -3.84 -24.62 11.35
CA GLY A 501 -3.12 -24.39 10.11
C GLY A 501 -2.08 -23.27 10.23
N LEU A 502 -2.47 -22.13 10.80
CA LEU A 502 -1.59 -21.00 11.09
C LEU A 502 -0.44 -21.39 12.03
N VAL A 503 -0.74 -22.04 13.16
CA VAL A 503 0.25 -22.48 14.16
C VAL A 503 1.28 -23.43 13.55
N LEU A 504 0.83 -24.44 12.82
CA LEU A 504 1.73 -25.39 12.15
C LEU A 504 2.59 -24.71 11.07
N GLY A 505 2.04 -23.72 10.39
CA GLY A 505 2.78 -22.91 9.42
C GLY A 505 3.87 -22.07 10.08
N LEU A 506 3.55 -21.42 11.21
CA LEU A 506 4.52 -20.69 12.04
C LEU A 506 5.65 -21.61 12.49
N VAL A 507 5.30 -22.74 13.11
CA VAL A 507 6.27 -23.70 13.69
C VAL A 507 7.17 -24.27 12.61
N SER A 508 6.61 -24.83 11.54
CA SER A 508 7.41 -25.40 10.44
C SER A 508 8.34 -24.37 9.79
N SER A 509 7.89 -23.11 9.67
CA SER A 509 8.68 -22.03 9.08
C SER A 509 9.82 -21.55 9.95
N ILE A 510 9.73 -21.67 11.28
CA ILE A 510 10.86 -21.36 12.18
C ILE A 510 12.08 -22.21 11.81
N PHE A 511 11.87 -23.49 11.48
CA PHE A 511 12.94 -24.43 11.13
C PHE A 511 13.33 -24.39 9.65
N LEU A 512 12.34 -24.29 8.74
CA LEU A 512 12.59 -24.43 7.30
C LEU A 512 13.06 -23.13 6.63
N VAL A 513 12.70 -21.97 7.18
CA VAL A 513 13.12 -20.67 6.64
C VAL A 513 14.47 -20.30 7.27
N GLY A 514 15.56 -20.41 6.51
CA GLY A 514 16.90 -20.01 6.96
C GLY A 514 17.07 -18.49 7.14
N LYS A 515 18.32 -18.04 7.34
CA LYS A 515 18.63 -16.60 7.28
C LYS A 515 18.23 -16.07 5.91
N VAL A 516 17.40 -15.05 5.90
CA VAL A 516 16.92 -14.41 4.69
C VAL A 516 18.10 -13.74 3.96
N GLY A 517 18.44 -14.25 2.77
CA GLY A 517 19.50 -13.70 1.91
C GLY A 517 20.87 -14.41 1.95
N ARG A 518 20.88 -15.75 2.02
CA ARG A 518 21.98 -16.55 1.45
C ARG A 518 21.57 -17.11 0.10
#